data_AF-A0A949HDD3-F1
#
_entry.id   AF-A0A949HDD3-F1
#
_cell.length_a   1.000
_cell.length_b   1.000
_cell.length_c   1.000
_cell.angle_alpha   90.00
_cell.angle_beta   90.00
_cell.angle_gamma   90.00
#
_symmetry.space_group_name_H-M   'P 1'
#
loop_
_entity.id
_entity.type
_entity.pdbx_description
1 polymer ?
#
loop_
_entity_poly.entity_id
_entity_poly.type
_entity_poly.pdbx_seq_one_letter_code
_entity_poly.pdbx_strand_id
1 'polypeptide(L)'
;MAQEADEDKDKINAKTTTRVAGEYFAALNNHDLEAAVAMWRPGGRENVRGQVDTTAPQGVRDFLGGIFSSFPDFAFEVVETTVQKDRAAVRWSAKGTFTGEPFQGIEATGAPVELEGVDILIVRGGEIVENNAFADGMTLARQLGLLPPEGSRADLGLKGAFNLKTRVAARLGASEPEEVADGVWLIRGGFPGKTMNVYLVRDGDGVMLFDAGVASMAPAIARAGAQLGGITRVVLGHGHADHRGVAPALGVPVLCHPDEVADAEGDGGEHYFRFDELNPLGRALMPRLLGEWDGGPVEISGTLEEGDEIAGFKVVHLPGHAPGLIGLWRESDRVALVSDCFYTLDPQTGRKGHARVPHRAFNQDTEQARASIRKLAALEPAAAWPGHADPVTGDVRSTLEHAANTT
;
A
#
# COMPACT_ATOMS: atom_id res chain seq x y z
N MET A 1 -14.13 -36.12 37.62
CA MET A 1 -12.85 -36.65 37.10
C MET A 1 -12.51 -36.18 35.69
N ALA A 2 -13.46 -35.88 34.79
CA ALA A 2 -13.12 -35.29 33.47
C ALA A 2 -12.95 -33.75 33.48
N GLN A 3 -13.54 -33.04 34.46
CA GLN A 3 -13.42 -31.57 34.60
C GLN A 3 -12.12 -31.10 35.27
N GLU A 4 -11.54 -31.88 36.20
CA GLU A 4 -10.26 -31.51 36.86
C GLU A 4 -9.03 -31.71 35.97
N ALA A 5 -9.13 -32.53 34.90
CA ALA A 5 -8.02 -32.80 33.99
C ALA A 5 -7.82 -31.69 32.92
N ASP A 6 -8.82 -30.83 32.71
CA ASP A 6 -8.76 -29.74 31.73
C ASP A 6 -8.24 -28.43 32.35
N GLU A 7 -8.40 -28.24 33.66
CA GLU A 7 -7.89 -27.06 34.39
C GLU A 7 -6.35 -27.02 34.51
N ASP A 8 -5.65 -28.15 34.30
CA ASP A 8 -4.19 -28.23 34.42
C ASP A 8 -3.45 -27.77 33.15
N LYS A 9 -4.08 -27.91 31.98
CA LYS A 9 -3.45 -27.67 30.67
C LYS A 9 -3.11 -26.21 30.39
N ASP A 10 -3.79 -25.27 31.05
CA ASP A 10 -3.55 -23.84 30.87
C ASP A 10 -3.00 -23.15 32.12
N LYS A 11 -2.46 -23.91 33.08
CA LYS A 11 -1.79 -23.31 34.24
C LYS A 11 -0.62 -22.43 33.81
N ILE A 12 -0.67 -21.19 34.27
CA ILE A 12 0.33 -20.15 34.05
C ILE A 12 1.23 -20.07 35.28
N ASN A 13 2.54 -20.26 35.12
CA ASN A 13 3.50 -20.22 36.22
C ASN A 13 4.88 -19.79 35.73
N ALA A 14 5.36 -18.63 36.22
CA ALA A 14 6.67 -18.09 35.84
C ALA A 14 7.84 -19.03 36.15
N LYS A 15 7.78 -19.82 37.24
CA LYS A 15 8.82 -20.83 37.53
C LYS A 15 8.81 -21.96 36.49
N THR A 16 7.62 -22.43 36.10
CA THR A 16 7.48 -23.44 35.05
C THR A 16 7.96 -22.89 33.72
N THR A 17 7.57 -21.67 33.35
CA THR A 17 8.00 -21.01 32.12
C THR A 17 9.52 -20.82 32.09
N THR A 18 10.13 -20.38 33.19
CA THR A 18 11.60 -20.25 33.30
C THR A 18 12.29 -21.60 33.07
N ARG A 19 11.78 -22.67 33.70
CA ARG A 19 12.33 -24.02 33.55
C ARG A 19 12.22 -24.53 32.13
N VAL A 20 11.03 -24.43 31.52
CA VAL A 20 10.77 -24.87 30.13
C VAL A 20 11.63 -24.10 29.14
N ALA A 21 11.77 -22.78 29.28
CA ALA A 21 12.65 -22.00 28.41
C ALA A 21 14.11 -22.46 28.52
N GLY A 22 14.62 -22.65 29.74
CA GLY A 22 16.00 -23.11 29.96
C GLY A 22 16.26 -24.53 29.43
N GLU A 23 15.35 -25.47 29.69
CA GLU A 23 15.42 -26.85 29.19
C GLU A 23 15.36 -26.90 27.65
N TYR A 24 14.54 -26.04 27.03
CA TYR A 24 14.40 -25.99 25.57
C TYR A 24 15.71 -25.56 24.90
N PHE A 25 16.29 -24.43 25.33
CA PHE A 25 17.58 -23.98 24.79
C PHE A 25 18.73 -24.94 25.11
N ALA A 26 18.67 -25.67 26.24
CA ALA A 26 19.62 -26.74 26.53
C ALA A 26 19.47 -27.92 25.55
N ALA A 27 18.25 -28.32 25.21
CA ALA A 27 18.00 -29.35 24.20
C ALA A 27 18.51 -28.92 22.82
N LEU A 28 18.28 -27.66 22.42
CA LEU A 28 18.81 -27.11 21.17
C LEU A 28 20.35 -27.16 21.14
N ASN A 29 21.03 -26.75 22.22
CA ASN A 29 22.48 -26.79 22.32
C ASN A 29 23.09 -28.19 22.29
N ASN A 30 22.36 -29.18 22.79
CA ASN A 30 22.76 -30.58 22.73
C ASN A 30 22.40 -31.25 21.40
N HIS A 31 21.78 -30.51 20.47
CA HIS A 31 21.22 -31.03 19.21
C HIS A 31 20.23 -32.19 19.45
N ASP A 32 19.56 -32.19 20.60
CA ASP A 32 18.57 -33.20 20.96
C ASP A 32 17.21 -32.78 20.39
N LEU A 33 17.04 -33.05 19.09
CA LEU A 33 15.84 -32.69 18.34
C LEU A 33 14.57 -33.31 18.95
N GLU A 34 14.64 -34.55 19.44
CA GLU A 34 13.49 -35.22 20.04
C GLU A 34 13.08 -34.56 21.35
N ALA A 35 14.05 -34.24 22.22
CA ALA A 35 13.77 -33.53 23.46
C ALA A 35 13.19 -32.15 23.18
N ALA A 36 13.77 -31.40 22.24
CA ALA A 36 13.27 -30.06 21.88
C ALA A 36 11.83 -30.12 21.36
N VAL A 37 11.51 -31.03 20.44
CA VAL A 37 10.16 -31.18 19.88
C VAL A 37 9.15 -31.68 20.91
N ALA A 38 9.55 -32.55 21.84
CA ALA A 38 8.68 -33.07 22.89
C ALA A 38 8.19 -32.00 23.88
N MET A 39 8.86 -30.84 23.95
CA MET A 39 8.46 -29.73 24.81
C MET A 39 7.32 -28.88 24.22
N TRP A 40 6.97 -29.10 22.96
CA TRP A 40 5.91 -28.38 22.28
C TRP A 40 4.55 -29.06 22.43
N ARG A 41 3.51 -28.25 22.64
CA ARG A 41 2.13 -28.71 22.54
C ARG A 41 1.81 -29.04 21.08
N PRO A 42 1.12 -30.15 20.78
CA PRO A 42 0.60 -30.41 19.44
C PRO A 42 -0.26 -29.25 18.94
N GLY A 43 0.03 -28.73 17.74
CA GLY A 43 -0.61 -27.54 17.19
C GLY A 43 -0.03 -26.20 17.68
N GLY A 44 0.97 -26.21 18.55
CA GLY A 44 1.70 -25.01 18.94
C GLY A 44 2.41 -24.38 17.75
N ARG A 45 2.54 -23.05 17.74
CA ARG A 45 2.98 -22.29 16.57
C ARG A 45 4.42 -21.79 16.72
N GLU A 46 5.26 -22.09 15.74
CA GLU A 46 6.61 -21.55 15.61
C GLU A 46 6.60 -20.48 14.52
N ASN A 47 6.99 -19.25 14.88
CA ASN A 47 7.06 -18.14 13.95
C ASN A 47 8.39 -17.40 14.10
N VAL A 48 9.34 -17.72 13.22
CA VAL A 48 10.56 -16.93 13.05
C VAL A 48 10.26 -15.88 11.99
N ARG A 49 10.21 -14.62 12.42
CA ARG A 49 9.70 -13.52 11.60
C ARG A 49 10.48 -13.38 10.30
N GLY A 50 9.75 -13.48 9.18
CA GLY A 50 10.29 -13.38 7.82
C GLY A 50 10.99 -14.66 7.32
N GLN A 51 10.97 -15.77 8.07
CA GLN A 51 11.68 -17.01 7.72
C GLN A 51 10.79 -18.26 7.76
N VAL A 52 10.09 -18.52 8.88
CA VAL A 52 9.22 -19.70 9.03
C VAL A 52 7.93 -19.37 9.77
N ASP A 53 6.83 -19.99 9.37
CA ASP A 53 5.54 -19.98 10.07
C ASP A 53 4.95 -21.39 9.99
N THR A 54 5.06 -22.16 11.08
CA THR A 54 4.77 -23.60 11.08
C THR A 54 4.19 -24.07 12.41
N THR A 55 3.79 -25.34 12.49
CA THR A 55 3.15 -25.91 13.68
C THR A 55 3.84 -27.18 14.19
N ALA A 56 3.86 -27.33 15.52
CA ALA A 56 4.38 -28.48 16.20
C ALA A 56 3.44 -29.71 16.08
N PRO A 57 3.97 -30.94 16.13
CA PRO A 57 5.39 -31.26 16.30
C PRO A 57 6.19 -31.30 14.98
N GLN A 58 5.55 -31.66 13.85
CA GLN A 58 6.28 -31.97 12.61
C GLN A 58 6.96 -30.74 12.00
N GLY A 59 6.26 -29.60 11.95
CA GLY A 59 6.83 -28.37 11.40
C GLY A 59 8.03 -27.85 12.19
N VAL A 60 7.96 -27.92 13.52
CA VAL A 60 9.08 -27.57 14.42
C VAL A 60 10.24 -28.54 14.22
N ARG A 61 9.96 -29.85 14.13
CA ARG A 61 10.96 -30.88 13.88
C ARG A 61 11.72 -30.64 12.57
N ASP A 62 10.99 -30.40 11.48
CA ASP A 62 11.58 -30.18 10.16
C ASP A 62 12.44 -28.91 10.16
N PHE A 63 11.96 -27.84 10.81
CA PHE A 63 12.70 -26.58 10.91
C PHE A 63 13.99 -26.70 11.72
N LEU A 64 13.92 -27.22 12.96
CA LEU A 64 15.09 -27.39 13.82
C LEU A 64 16.08 -28.42 13.23
N GLY A 65 15.56 -29.53 12.68
CA GLY A 65 16.36 -30.53 11.99
C GLY A 65 17.09 -29.95 10.78
N GLY A 66 16.44 -29.06 10.02
CA GLY A 66 17.07 -28.31 8.94
C GLY A 66 18.25 -27.45 9.42
N ILE A 67 18.08 -26.71 10.52
CA ILE A 67 19.17 -25.91 11.10
C ILE A 67 20.37 -26.79 11.45
N PHE A 68 20.17 -27.86 12.22
CA PHE A 68 21.28 -28.74 12.65
C PHE A 68 21.93 -29.49 11.48
N SER A 69 21.14 -29.85 10.46
CA SER A 69 21.67 -30.51 9.27
C SER A 69 22.49 -29.56 8.41
N SER A 70 22.14 -28.28 8.35
CA SER A 70 22.86 -27.24 7.60
C SER A 70 24.09 -26.72 8.35
N PHE A 71 24.00 -26.60 9.68
CA PHE A 71 25.04 -26.12 10.58
C PHE A 71 25.34 -27.18 11.66
N PRO A 72 26.17 -28.21 11.35
CA PRO A 72 26.39 -29.33 12.27
C PRO A 72 27.06 -28.96 13.61
N ASP A 73 27.68 -27.79 13.69
CA ASP A 73 28.32 -27.22 14.88
C ASP A 73 27.51 -26.06 15.49
N PHE A 74 26.23 -25.90 15.11
CA PHE A 74 25.40 -24.79 15.56
C PHE A 74 25.25 -24.76 17.09
N ALA A 75 25.50 -23.64 17.73
CA ALA A 75 25.40 -23.53 19.18
C ALA A 75 24.82 -22.19 19.58
N PHE A 76 23.86 -22.21 20.48
CA PHE A 76 23.32 -21.04 21.16
C PHE A 76 24.08 -20.75 22.46
N GLU A 77 24.27 -19.48 22.72
CA GLU A 77 24.63 -18.91 24.01
C GLU A 77 23.45 -18.08 24.48
N VAL A 78 22.75 -18.53 25.53
CA VAL A 78 21.69 -17.74 26.15
C VAL A 78 22.34 -16.58 26.89
N VAL A 79 22.11 -15.37 26.39
CA VAL A 79 22.67 -14.13 26.94
C VAL A 79 21.83 -13.65 28.12
N GLU A 80 20.50 -13.71 28.00
CA GLU A 80 19.58 -13.25 29.03
C GLU A 80 18.20 -13.87 28.86
N THR A 81 17.52 -14.14 29.97
CA THR A 81 16.11 -14.58 29.98
C THR A 81 15.29 -13.71 30.91
N THR A 82 14.22 -13.11 30.39
CA THR A 82 13.21 -12.40 31.18
C THR A 82 11.90 -13.17 31.14
N VAL A 83 11.30 -13.43 32.31
CA VAL A 83 10.04 -14.18 32.41
C VAL A 83 8.97 -13.35 33.11
N GLN A 84 7.79 -13.32 32.50
CA GLN A 84 6.58 -12.79 33.12
C GLN A 84 5.41 -13.74 32.86
N LYS A 85 4.87 -14.34 33.93
CA LYS A 85 3.75 -15.28 33.85
C LYS A 85 4.07 -16.46 32.92
N ASP A 86 3.37 -16.61 31.80
CA ASP A 86 3.53 -17.67 30.80
C ASP A 86 4.55 -17.32 29.72
N ARG A 87 5.08 -16.09 29.70
CA ARG A 87 5.97 -15.60 28.64
C ARG A 87 7.43 -15.59 29.08
N ALA A 88 8.31 -16.15 28.26
CA ALA A 88 9.76 -16.01 28.37
C ALA A 88 10.29 -15.29 27.14
N ALA A 89 11.00 -14.18 27.33
CA ALA A 89 11.84 -13.58 26.32
C ALA A 89 13.28 -14.06 26.56
N VAL A 90 13.83 -14.82 25.61
CA VAL A 90 15.18 -15.40 25.69
C VAL A 90 16.04 -14.76 24.62
N ARG A 91 16.98 -13.89 25.03
CA ARG A 91 17.98 -13.32 24.13
C ARG A 91 19.17 -14.26 24.04
N TRP A 92 19.62 -14.52 22.82
CA TRP A 92 20.71 -15.44 22.55
C TRP A 92 21.65 -14.90 21.47
N SER A 93 22.90 -15.38 21.52
CA SER A 93 23.84 -15.36 20.40
C SER A 93 24.00 -16.79 19.91
N ALA A 94 24.21 -17.01 18.61
CA ALA A 94 24.43 -18.32 18.05
C ALA A 94 25.60 -18.31 17.07
N LYS A 95 26.33 -19.41 17.02
CA LYS A 95 27.47 -19.64 16.13
C LYS A 95 27.31 -20.96 15.39
N GLY A 96 27.84 -21.03 14.18
CA GLY A 96 27.94 -22.27 13.43
C GLY A 96 28.74 -22.08 12.15
N THR A 97 28.92 -23.16 11.39
CA THR A 97 29.62 -23.17 10.11
C THR A 97 28.72 -23.82 9.07
N PHE A 98 28.48 -23.12 7.97
CA PHE A 98 27.55 -23.59 6.94
C PHE A 98 28.18 -24.64 6.02
N THR A 99 28.35 -25.86 6.51
CA THR A 99 29.03 -26.97 5.81
C THR A 99 28.12 -28.16 5.49
N GLY A 100 26.88 -28.13 5.97
CA GLY A 100 25.94 -29.25 5.85
C GLY A 100 25.01 -29.17 4.65
N GLU A 101 23.77 -29.61 4.84
CA GLU A 101 22.73 -29.58 3.80
C GLU A 101 22.29 -28.16 3.45
N PRO A 102 21.69 -27.94 2.25
CA PRO A 102 21.21 -26.62 1.84
C PRO A 102 20.25 -26.00 2.86
N PHE A 103 20.50 -24.74 3.21
CA PHE A 103 19.67 -23.97 4.14
C PHE A 103 18.83 -22.95 3.35
N GLN A 104 17.51 -23.07 3.42
CA GLN A 104 16.57 -22.17 2.72
C GLN A 104 16.88 -22.00 1.21
N GLY A 105 17.33 -23.08 0.56
CA GLY A 105 17.66 -23.09 -0.87
C GLY A 105 19.04 -22.55 -1.22
N ILE A 106 19.89 -22.28 -0.23
CA ILE A 106 21.28 -21.86 -0.40
C ILE A 106 22.17 -23.09 -0.20
N GLU A 107 23.13 -23.31 -1.09
CA GLU A 107 24.14 -24.35 -0.94
C GLU A 107 25.17 -23.99 0.13
N ALA A 108 25.70 -24.99 0.84
CA ALA A 108 26.72 -24.80 1.87
C ALA A 108 27.93 -24.01 1.34
N THR A 109 28.22 -22.89 1.98
CA THR A 109 29.30 -21.98 1.57
C THR A 109 30.60 -22.21 2.33
N GLY A 110 30.57 -23.01 3.39
CA GLY A 110 31.65 -23.17 4.36
C GLY A 110 31.89 -21.94 5.23
N ALA A 111 31.02 -20.92 5.16
CA ALA A 111 31.18 -19.70 5.92
C ALA A 111 30.89 -19.92 7.42
N PRO A 112 31.71 -19.36 8.33
CA PRO A 112 31.32 -19.24 9.72
C PRO A 112 30.23 -18.18 9.85
N VAL A 113 29.24 -18.45 10.70
CA VAL A 113 28.15 -17.54 11.01
C VAL A 113 28.12 -17.24 12.50
N GLU A 114 27.78 -16.00 12.82
CA GLU A 114 27.48 -15.52 14.16
C GLU A 114 26.26 -14.60 14.05
N LEU A 115 25.20 -14.95 14.75
CA LEU A 115 23.93 -14.22 14.70
C LEU A 115 23.33 -14.09 16.10
N GLU A 116 22.60 -13.00 16.30
CA GLU A 116 21.88 -12.76 17.54
C GLU A 116 20.37 -12.86 17.29
N GLY A 117 19.63 -13.15 18.35
CA GLY A 117 18.18 -13.18 18.29
C GLY A 117 17.50 -13.15 19.64
N VAL A 118 16.17 -13.14 19.58
CA VAL A 118 15.30 -13.28 20.74
C VAL A 118 14.11 -14.16 20.40
N ASP A 119 13.83 -15.10 21.30
CA ASP A 119 12.64 -15.95 21.25
C ASP A 119 11.66 -15.49 22.31
N ILE A 120 10.41 -15.26 21.92
CA ILE A 120 9.31 -14.99 22.84
C ILE A 120 8.45 -16.25 22.92
N LEU A 121 8.78 -17.11 23.89
CA LEU A 121 8.08 -18.35 24.16
C LEU A 121 6.84 -18.08 25.03
N ILE A 122 5.71 -18.68 24.66
CA ILE A 122 4.51 -18.78 25.49
C ILE A 122 4.39 -20.22 25.97
N VAL A 123 4.39 -20.40 27.29
CA VAL A 123 4.38 -21.71 27.96
C VAL A 123 3.13 -21.87 28.80
N ARG A 124 2.35 -22.91 28.53
CA ARG A 124 1.13 -23.25 29.29
C ARG A 124 1.10 -24.73 29.62
N GLY A 125 0.72 -25.08 30.85
CA GLY A 125 0.70 -26.48 31.28
C GLY A 125 2.06 -27.18 31.21
N GLY A 126 3.17 -26.42 31.14
CA GLY A 126 4.53 -26.95 30.97
C GLY A 126 4.96 -27.21 29.54
N GLU A 127 4.15 -26.85 28.54
CA GLU A 127 4.45 -27.01 27.11
C GLU A 127 4.57 -25.65 26.42
N ILE A 128 5.41 -25.57 25.38
CA ILE A 128 5.48 -24.42 24.48
C ILE A 128 4.25 -24.47 23.56
N VAL A 129 3.43 -23.42 23.61
CA VAL A 129 2.24 -23.29 22.74
C VAL A 129 2.48 -22.32 21.59
N GLU A 130 3.44 -21.41 21.74
CA GLU A 130 3.80 -20.43 20.73
C GLU A 130 5.24 -19.96 20.94
N ASN A 131 5.96 -19.74 19.85
CA ASN A 131 7.21 -19.00 19.81
C ASN A 131 7.12 -17.91 18.75
N ASN A 132 7.45 -16.68 19.14
CA ASN A 132 7.68 -15.57 18.23
C ASN A 132 9.15 -15.20 18.27
N ALA A 133 9.92 -15.69 17.30
CA ALA A 133 11.36 -15.53 17.24
C ALA A 133 11.78 -14.44 16.24
N PHE A 134 12.81 -13.68 16.62
CA PHE A 134 13.42 -12.62 15.83
C PHE A 134 14.92 -12.90 15.77
N ALA A 135 15.43 -13.21 14.59
CA ALA A 135 16.86 -13.46 14.35
C ALA A 135 17.43 -12.44 13.36
N ASP A 136 18.70 -12.07 13.52
CA ASP A 136 19.40 -11.16 12.61
C ASP A 136 19.69 -11.80 11.24
N GLY A 137 18.65 -11.88 10.41
CA GLY A 137 18.74 -12.43 9.05
C GLY A 137 19.60 -11.60 8.10
N MET A 138 19.77 -10.29 8.34
CA MET A 138 20.57 -9.42 7.47
C MET A 138 22.06 -9.70 7.64
N THR A 139 22.51 -9.86 8.88
CA THR A 139 23.88 -10.28 9.19
C THR A 139 24.16 -11.68 8.67
N LEU A 140 23.23 -12.63 8.87
CA LEU A 140 23.33 -13.98 8.31
C LEU A 140 23.47 -13.94 6.78
N ALA A 141 22.61 -13.20 6.07
CA ALA A 141 22.66 -13.10 4.61
C ALA A 141 24.01 -12.53 4.10
N ARG A 142 24.63 -11.60 4.83
CA ARG A 142 25.97 -11.08 4.50
C ARG A 142 27.07 -12.10 4.76
N GLN A 143 27.02 -12.82 5.88
CA GLN A 143 28.00 -13.86 6.23
C GLN A 143 27.94 -15.05 5.26
N LEU A 144 26.73 -15.40 4.78
CA LEU A 144 26.52 -16.40 3.74
C LEU A 144 26.87 -15.91 2.32
N GLY A 145 27.16 -14.62 2.15
CA GLY A 145 27.55 -14.03 0.86
C GLY A 145 26.40 -13.69 -0.09
N LEU A 146 25.14 -13.74 0.37
CA LEU A 146 23.97 -13.29 -0.41
C LEU A 146 23.92 -11.76 -0.57
N LEU A 147 24.47 -11.05 0.41
CA LEU A 147 24.59 -9.60 0.41
C LEU A 147 26.05 -9.17 0.59
N PRO A 148 26.46 -8.05 -0.03
CA PRO A 148 27.80 -7.53 0.18
C PRO A 148 27.99 -7.11 1.66
N PRO A 149 29.24 -7.18 2.18
CA PRO A 149 29.54 -6.68 3.52
C PRO A 149 29.13 -5.21 3.66
N GLU A 150 28.61 -4.85 4.83
CA GLU A 150 28.14 -3.49 5.11
C GLU A 150 29.26 -2.47 4.95
N GLY A 151 28.98 -1.38 4.22
CA GLY A 151 29.96 -0.32 3.97
C GLY A 151 31.06 -0.69 2.96
N SER A 152 31.05 -1.91 2.41
CA SER A 152 31.97 -2.29 1.34
C SER A 152 31.70 -1.50 0.05
N ARG A 153 32.69 -1.48 -0.86
CA ARG A 153 32.52 -0.84 -2.17
C ARG A 153 31.36 -1.44 -2.98
N ALA A 154 31.12 -2.76 -2.81
CA ALA A 154 30.01 -3.44 -3.46
C ALA A 154 28.65 -3.00 -2.88
N ASP A 155 28.53 -2.87 -1.56
CA ASP A 155 27.33 -2.37 -0.88
C ASP A 155 27.02 -0.92 -1.29
N LEU A 156 28.02 -0.04 -1.29
CA LEU A 156 27.87 1.34 -1.74
C LEU A 156 27.49 1.43 -3.22
N GLY A 157 28.08 0.58 -4.07
CA GLY A 157 27.74 0.48 -5.48
C GLY A 157 26.29 0.05 -5.70
N LEU A 158 25.83 -0.98 -4.97
CA LEU A 158 24.45 -1.47 -5.01
C LEU A 158 23.45 -0.39 -4.58
N LYS A 159 23.71 0.28 -3.44
CA LYS A 159 22.88 1.40 -2.96
C LYS A 159 22.87 2.57 -3.94
N GLY A 160 24.00 2.89 -4.55
CA GLY A 160 24.11 3.92 -5.58
C GLY A 160 23.25 3.62 -6.81
N ALA A 161 23.31 2.38 -7.32
CA ALA A 161 22.50 1.92 -8.44
C ALA A 161 21.00 1.92 -8.09
N PHE A 162 20.64 1.43 -6.90
CA PHE A 162 19.27 1.48 -6.41
C PHE A 162 18.75 2.92 -6.33
N ASN A 163 19.51 3.84 -5.74
CA ASN A 163 19.13 5.25 -5.63
C ASN A 163 19.02 5.95 -6.99
N LEU A 164 19.83 5.55 -7.98
CA LEU A 164 19.68 6.04 -9.34
C LEU A 164 18.36 5.55 -9.95
N LYS A 165 18.06 4.26 -9.83
CA LYS A 165 16.78 3.69 -10.29
C LYS A 165 15.58 4.39 -9.64
N THR A 166 15.61 4.58 -8.33
CA THR A 166 14.54 5.25 -7.57
C THR A 166 14.34 6.70 -8.04
N ARG A 167 15.42 7.46 -8.23
CA ARG A 167 15.33 8.85 -8.75
C ARG A 167 14.76 8.92 -10.16
N VAL A 168 15.14 7.98 -11.03
CA VAL A 168 14.61 7.91 -12.40
C VAL A 168 13.13 7.55 -12.38
N ALA A 169 12.73 6.53 -11.61
CA ALA A 169 11.34 6.12 -11.46
C ALA A 169 10.46 7.27 -10.91
N ALA A 170 10.91 7.94 -9.85
CA ALA A 170 10.21 9.08 -9.28
C ALA A 170 10.01 10.22 -10.29
N ARG A 171 11.06 10.56 -11.06
CA ARG A 171 10.97 11.61 -12.09
C ARG A 171 10.10 11.22 -13.27
N LEU A 172 9.93 9.94 -13.58
CA LEU A 172 9.10 9.49 -14.68
C LEU A 172 7.63 9.27 -14.26
N GLY A 173 7.38 8.92 -13.00
CA GLY A 173 6.03 8.57 -12.52
C GLY A 173 5.10 9.76 -12.29
N ALA A 174 5.61 10.87 -11.73
CA ALA A 174 4.81 12.06 -11.44
C ALA A 174 5.64 13.35 -11.43
N SER A 175 4.99 14.51 -11.40
CA SER A 175 5.62 15.81 -11.15
C SER A 175 5.86 16.04 -9.66
N GLU A 176 6.69 17.03 -9.33
CA GLU A 176 6.65 17.65 -8.01
C GLU A 176 5.34 18.48 -7.88
N PRO A 177 4.86 18.76 -6.66
CA PRO A 177 3.66 19.58 -6.45
C PRO A 177 3.87 21.01 -6.98
N GLU A 178 2.97 21.46 -7.85
CA GLU A 178 2.92 22.81 -8.42
C GLU A 178 1.76 23.58 -7.78
N GLU A 179 1.99 24.73 -7.15
CA GLU A 179 0.90 25.56 -6.63
C GLU A 179 0.15 26.23 -7.79
N VAL A 180 -1.12 25.87 -7.97
CA VAL A 180 -1.95 26.31 -9.10
C VAL A 180 -3.02 27.34 -8.71
N ALA A 181 -3.34 27.40 -7.42
CA ALA A 181 -4.14 28.45 -6.80
C ALA A 181 -3.75 28.53 -5.31
N ASP A 182 -4.19 29.58 -4.60
CA ASP A 182 -3.87 29.74 -3.18
C ASP A 182 -4.31 28.51 -2.36
N GLY A 183 -3.34 27.82 -1.76
CA GLY A 183 -3.57 26.61 -1.00
C GLY A 183 -4.02 25.40 -1.83
N VAL A 184 -3.76 25.39 -3.13
CA VAL A 184 -4.08 24.26 -4.03
C VAL A 184 -2.83 23.91 -4.85
N TRP A 185 -2.35 22.68 -4.69
CA TRP A 185 -1.23 22.13 -5.45
C TRP A 185 -1.69 21.04 -6.40
N LEU A 186 -1.01 20.90 -7.52
CA LEU A 186 -1.24 19.88 -8.53
C LEU A 186 -0.04 18.96 -8.64
N ILE A 187 -0.31 17.66 -8.62
CA ILE A 187 0.62 16.62 -9.05
C ILE A 187 0.07 15.98 -10.32
N ARG A 188 0.84 16.04 -11.40
CA ARG A 188 0.52 15.33 -12.64
C ARG A 188 1.36 14.08 -12.75
N GLY A 189 0.72 12.93 -12.93
CA GLY A 189 1.42 11.66 -13.02
C GLY A 189 0.68 10.64 -13.86
N GLY A 190 1.10 9.39 -13.70
CA GLY A 190 0.55 8.26 -14.44
C GLY A 190 1.17 8.06 -15.82
N PHE A 191 1.23 6.80 -16.21
CA PHE A 191 1.63 6.37 -17.54
C PHE A 191 0.37 6.13 -18.39
N PRO A 192 0.31 6.57 -19.65
CA PRO A 192 1.35 7.27 -20.40
C PRO A 192 1.28 8.81 -20.28
N GLY A 193 2.44 9.48 -20.25
CA GLY A 193 2.52 10.91 -20.54
C GLY A 193 2.18 11.88 -19.40
N LYS A 194 2.03 11.41 -18.15
CA LYS A 194 1.73 12.22 -16.97
C LYS A 194 0.47 13.07 -17.14
N THR A 195 -0.64 12.43 -17.47
CA THR A 195 -1.88 13.13 -17.75
C THR A 195 -2.86 13.14 -16.59
N MET A 196 -2.65 12.36 -15.54
CA MET A 196 -3.60 12.19 -14.44
C MET A 196 -3.30 13.24 -13.36
N ASN A 197 -4.29 14.03 -13.01
CA ASN A 197 -4.19 15.13 -12.08
C ASN A 197 -4.66 14.69 -10.70
N VAL A 198 -3.85 14.97 -9.68
CA VAL A 198 -4.23 14.89 -8.27
C VAL A 198 -4.04 16.27 -7.66
N TYR A 199 -5.09 16.77 -7.03
CA TYR A 199 -5.06 18.08 -6.37
C TYR A 199 -4.87 17.90 -4.86
N LEU A 200 -3.95 18.65 -4.28
CA LEU A 200 -3.72 18.72 -2.84
C LEU A 200 -4.26 20.07 -2.40
N VAL A 201 -5.27 20.06 -1.53
CA VAL A 201 -5.97 21.26 -1.07
C VAL A 201 -5.66 21.45 0.40
N ARG A 202 -5.24 22.66 0.80
CA ARG A 202 -4.96 23.00 2.20
C ARG A 202 -6.15 22.63 3.10
N ASP A 203 -5.91 21.82 4.12
CA ASP A 203 -6.90 21.37 5.10
C ASP A 203 -6.27 21.40 6.50
N GLY A 204 -6.53 22.48 7.24
CA GLY A 204 -5.85 22.75 8.51
C GLY A 204 -4.33 22.91 8.32
N ASP A 205 -3.56 22.14 9.10
CA ASP A 205 -2.09 22.09 9.03
C ASP A 205 -1.56 21.15 7.94
N GLY A 206 -2.44 20.43 7.23
CA GLY A 206 -2.09 19.47 6.19
C GLY A 206 -2.83 19.72 4.87
N VAL A 207 -3.01 18.66 4.09
CA VAL A 207 -3.69 18.71 2.79
C VAL A 207 -4.69 17.56 2.61
N MET A 208 -5.85 17.89 2.06
CA MET A 208 -6.81 16.94 1.50
C MET A 208 -6.43 16.63 0.04
N LEU A 209 -6.57 15.38 -0.40
CA LEU A 209 -6.51 15.06 -1.82
C LEU A 209 -7.89 15.21 -2.46
N PHE A 210 -7.97 15.81 -3.64
CA PHE A 210 -9.10 15.70 -4.54
C PHE A 210 -8.67 14.89 -5.77
N ASP A 211 -9.33 13.74 -5.94
CA ASP A 211 -8.84 12.55 -6.64
C ASP A 211 -7.54 12.00 -6.05
N ALA A 212 -7.16 10.78 -6.46
CA ALA A 212 -5.98 10.06 -5.99
C ALA A 212 -5.12 9.49 -7.14
N GLY A 213 -5.47 9.75 -8.41
CA GLY A 213 -4.66 9.35 -9.55
C GLY A 213 -4.54 7.84 -9.68
N VAL A 214 -3.44 7.37 -10.30
CA VAL A 214 -3.16 5.93 -10.49
C VAL A 214 -2.24 5.39 -9.40
N ALA A 215 -2.32 4.09 -9.10
CA ALA A 215 -1.57 3.42 -8.02
C ALA A 215 -0.06 3.71 -8.02
N SER A 216 0.56 3.79 -9.20
CA SER A 216 1.99 4.10 -9.34
C SER A 216 2.40 5.51 -8.85
N MET A 217 1.45 6.41 -8.61
CA MET A 217 1.68 7.75 -8.07
C MET A 217 1.84 7.77 -6.55
N ALA A 218 1.59 6.66 -5.85
CA ALA A 218 1.62 6.60 -4.37
C ALA A 218 2.91 7.18 -3.74
N PRO A 219 4.13 6.87 -4.23
CA PRO A 219 5.35 7.45 -3.66
C PRO A 219 5.45 8.97 -3.83
N ALA A 220 4.97 9.52 -4.95
CA ALA A 220 5.01 10.95 -5.23
C ALA A 220 3.99 11.71 -4.36
N ILE A 221 2.77 11.18 -4.25
CA ILE A 221 1.71 11.74 -3.42
C ILE A 221 2.11 11.69 -1.94
N ALA A 222 2.65 10.57 -1.44
CA ALA A 222 3.12 10.45 -0.07
C ALA A 222 4.23 11.47 0.25
N ARG A 223 5.17 11.68 -0.67
CA ARG A 223 6.24 12.67 -0.52
C ARG A 223 5.70 14.11 -0.49
N ALA A 224 4.80 14.45 -1.40
CA ALA A 224 4.19 15.78 -1.45
C ALA A 224 3.33 16.05 -0.21
N GLY A 225 2.54 15.06 0.21
CA GLY A 225 1.79 15.11 1.47
C GLY A 225 2.71 15.40 2.65
N ALA A 226 3.82 14.68 2.80
CA ALA A 226 4.79 14.93 3.87
C ALA A 226 5.42 16.34 3.81
N GLN A 227 5.65 16.89 2.62
CA GLN A 227 6.15 18.26 2.44
C GLN A 227 5.11 19.33 2.80
N LEU A 228 3.83 19.01 2.67
CA LEU A 228 2.70 19.93 2.84
C LEU A 228 1.93 19.69 4.15
N GLY A 229 2.57 19.06 5.16
CA GLY A 229 2.01 18.92 6.51
C GLY A 229 1.23 17.63 6.78
N GLY A 230 1.21 16.69 5.84
CA GLY A 230 0.52 15.40 5.92
C GLY A 230 -0.80 15.38 5.16
N ILE A 231 -1.22 14.19 4.72
CA ILE A 231 -2.50 13.99 4.04
C ILE A 231 -3.58 13.78 5.12
N THR A 232 -4.65 14.57 5.08
CA THR A 232 -5.73 14.51 6.07
C THR A 232 -6.82 13.52 5.68
N ARG A 233 -7.22 13.53 4.40
CA ARG A 233 -8.29 12.73 3.82
C ARG A 233 -8.20 12.74 2.28
N VAL A 234 -8.97 11.86 1.63
CA VAL A 234 -9.18 11.86 0.18
C VAL A 234 -10.66 12.16 -0.11
N VAL A 235 -10.91 13.01 -1.08
CA VAL A 235 -12.21 13.19 -1.73
C VAL A 235 -12.08 12.70 -3.16
N LEU A 236 -12.76 11.60 -3.48
CA LEU A 236 -12.84 11.12 -4.86
C LEU A 236 -13.89 11.94 -5.60
N GLY A 237 -13.50 12.51 -6.74
CA GLY A 237 -14.44 13.09 -7.68
C GLY A 237 -15.39 12.02 -8.22
N HIS A 238 -14.89 10.81 -8.45
CA HIS A 238 -15.65 9.60 -8.78
C HIS A 238 -14.78 8.33 -8.60
N GLY A 239 -15.36 7.14 -8.75
CA GLY A 239 -14.75 5.86 -8.37
C GLY A 239 -13.83 5.20 -9.40
N HIS A 240 -13.51 5.81 -10.54
CA HIS A 240 -12.71 5.15 -11.59
C HIS A 240 -11.27 4.87 -11.15
N ALA A 241 -10.69 3.82 -11.76
CA ALA A 241 -9.37 3.28 -11.44
C ALA A 241 -8.24 4.35 -11.42
N ASP A 242 -8.29 5.29 -12.35
CA ASP A 242 -7.34 6.39 -12.51
C ASP A 242 -7.59 7.60 -11.62
N HIS A 243 -8.64 7.56 -10.80
CA HIS A 243 -8.98 8.56 -9.80
C HIS A 243 -8.94 8.01 -8.38
N ARG A 244 -9.13 6.71 -8.17
CA ARG A 244 -9.03 6.07 -6.84
C ARG A 244 -7.68 5.39 -6.56
N GLY A 245 -6.80 5.28 -7.56
CA GLY A 245 -5.69 4.32 -7.56
C GLY A 245 -4.73 4.40 -6.37
N VAL A 246 -4.49 5.58 -5.79
CA VAL A 246 -3.62 5.68 -4.59
C VAL A 246 -4.39 5.56 -3.27
N ALA A 247 -5.71 5.79 -3.27
CA ALA A 247 -6.51 5.91 -2.06
C ALA A 247 -6.39 4.69 -1.10
N PRO A 248 -6.42 3.42 -1.56
CA PRO A 248 -6.26 2.25 -0.69
C PRO A 248 -4.95 2.22 0.10
N ALA A 249 -3.88 2.82 -0.43
CA ALA A 249 -2.55 2.77 0.17
C ALA A 249 -2.29 3.87 1.22
N LEU A 250 -3.17 4.86 1.34
CA LEU A 250 -2.92 6.03 2.20
C LEU A 250 -3.33 5.83 3.66
N GLY A 251 -4.30 4.97 3.95
CA GLY A 251 -4.78 4.73 5.32
C GLY A 251 -5.42 5.97 5.97
N VAL A 252 -5.98 6.88 5.17
CA VAL A 252 -6.72 8.08 5.63
C VAL A 252 -8.19 7.96 5.21
N PRO A 253 -9.12 8.71 5.84
CA PRO A 253 -10.53 8.67 5.45
C PRO A 253 -10.73 9.02 3.98
N VAL A 254 -11.60 8.28 3.30
CA VAL A 254 -11.96 8.49 1.90
C VAL A 254 -13.44 8.86 1.81
N LEU A 255 -13.74 9.94 1.10
CA LEU A 255 -15.09 10.44 0.88
C LEU A 255 -15.40 10.47 -0.62
N CYS A 256 -16.64 10.23 -0.99
CA CYS A 256 -17.15 10.40 -2.34
C CYS A 256 -18.64 10.75 -2.30
N HIS A 257 -19.29 10.90 -3.45
CA HIS A 257 -20.74 11.01 -3.51
C HIS A 257 -21.42 9.68 -3.13
N PRO A 258 -22.64 9.68 -2.54
CA PRO A 258 -23.36 8.43 -2.23
C PRO A 258 -23.48 7.45 -3.41
N ASP A 259 -23.73 7.98 -4.61
CA ASP A 259 -23.86 7.16 -5.84
C ASP A 259 -22.52 6.58 -6.34
N GLU A 260 -21.37 7.03 -5.80
CA GLU A 260 -20.04 6.49 -6.15
C GLU A 260 -19.57 5.41 -5.18
N VAL A 261 -20.26 5.19 -4.05
CA VAL A 261 -19.80 4.27 -2.99
C VAL A 261 -19.62 2.87 -3.54
N ALA A 262 -20.62 2.36 -4.27
CA ALA A 262 -20.58 1.01 -4.81
C ALA A 262 -19.42 0.80 -5.81
N ASP A 263 -19.12 1.82 -6.61
CA ASP A 263 -18.06 1.73 -7.62
C ASP A 263 -16.69 1.87 -6.98
N ALA A 264 -16.53 2.80 -6.03
CA ALA A 264 -15.29 3.00 -5.29
C ALA A 264 -14.92 1.79 -4.41
N GLU A 265 -15.91 1.10 -3.83
CA GLU A 265 -15.74 -0.16 -3.08
C GLU A 265 -15.76 -1.41 -3.99
N GLY A 266 -16.03 -1.24 -5.27
CA GLY A 266 -16.24 -2.31 -6.24
C GLY A 266 -15.32 -2.22 -7.45
N ASP A 267 -15.91 -2.29 -8.64
CA ASP A 267 -15.22 -2.43 -9.92
C ASP A 267 -14.70 -1.10 -10.51
N GLY A 268 -14.88 0.02 -9.81
CA GLY A 268 -14.48 1.34 -10.29
C GLY A 268 -15.26 1.79 -11.54
N GLY A 269 -16.54 1.41 -11.66
CA GLY A 269 -17.42 1.82 -12.74
C GLY A 269 -17.27 1.02 -14.04
N GLU A 270 -16.46 -0.06 -14.02
CA GLU A 270 -16.17 -0.86 -15.21
C GLU A 270 -17.45 -1.46 -15.84
N HIS A 271 -18.46 -1.79 -15.03
CA HIS A 271 -19.72 -2.36 -15.50
C HIS A 271 -20.51 -1.49 -16.50
N TYR A 272 -20.25 -0.18 -16.59
CA TYR A 272 -20.84 0.69 -17.62
C TYR A 272 -19.86 1.15 -18.71
N PHE A 273 -18.62 0.65 -18.71
CA PHE A 273 -17.67 0.94 -19.78
C PHE A 273 -18.05 0.24 -21.09
N ARG A 274 -17.92 0.99 -22.18
CA ARG A 274 -18.26 0.54 -23.55
C ARG A 274 -16.99 0.43 -24.37
N PHE A 275 -16.14 -0.54 -24.03
CA PHE A 275 -14.87 -0.77 -24.74
C PHE A 275 -15.05 -1.10 -26.24
N ASP A 276 -16.25 -1.50 -26.66
CA ASP A 276 -16.61 -1.66 -28.05
C ASP A 276 -16.69 -0.33 -28.83
N GLU A 277 -16.88 0.80 -28.15
CA GLU A 277 -16.82 2.14 -28.74
C GLU A 277 -15.38 2.67 -28.92
N LEU A 278 -14.37 1.91 -28.48
CA LEU A 278 -12.96 2.23 -28.73
C LEU A 278 -12.48 1.70 -30.09
N ASN A 279 -11.42 2.32 -30.61
CA ASN A 279 -10.68 1.77 -31.74
C ASN A 279 -10.01 0.43 -31.36
N PRO A 280 -9.63 -0.43 -32.33
CA PRO A 280 -9.11 -1.77 -32.03
C PRO A 280 -7.89 -1.80 -31.10
N LEU A 281 -7.01 -0.80 -31.18
CA LEU A 281 -5.84 -0.69 -30.30
C LEU A 281 -6.26 -0.32 -28.89
N GLY A 282 -7.14 0.68 -28.75
CA GLY A 282 -7.71 1.10 -27.46
C GLY A 282 -8.47 -0.03 -26.77
N ARG A 283 -9.31 -0.77 -27.51
CA ARG A 283 -10.04 -1.94 -26.98
C ARG A 283 -9.12 -3.01 -26.41
N ALA A 284 -7.94 -3.21 -27.01
CA ALA A 284 -6.97 -4.19 -26.53
C ALA A 284 -6.14 -3.67 -25.35
N LEU A 285 -5.82 -2.37 -25.31
CA LEU A 285 -4.87 -1.79 -24.35
C LEU A 285 -5.55 -1.25 -23.08
N MET A 286 -6.72 -0.62 -23.20
CA MET A 286 -7.35 0.11 -22.09
C MET A 286 -7.71 -0.76 -20.89
N PRO A 287 -8.31 -1.97 -21.04
CA PRO A 287 -8.60 -2.82 -19.88
C PRO A 287 -7.34 -3.18 -19.09
N ARG A 288 -6.22 -3.38 -19.79
CA ARG A 288 -4.92 -3.65 -19.15
C ARG A 288 -4.40 -2.42 -18.40
N LEU A 289 -4.47 -1.24 -19.03
CA LEU A 289 -4.03 0.00 -18.39
C LEU A 289 -4.86 0.31 -17.14
N LEU A 290 -6.19 0.19 -17.22
CA LEU A 290 -7.08 0.37 -16.07
C LEU A 290 -6.70 -0.56 -14.91
N GLY A 291 -6.44 -1.84 -15.20
CA GLY A 291 -5.95 -2.78 -14.18
C GLY A 291 -4.57 -2.46 -13.62
N GLU A 292 -3.67 -1.84 -14.41
CA GLU A 292 -2.36 -1.36 -13.92
C GLU A 292 -2.45 -0.04 -13.15
N TRP A 293 -3.51 0.75 -13.39
CA TRP A 293 -3.78 2.02 -12.74
C TRP A 293 -4.52 1.87 -11.41
N ASP A 294 -5.37 0.86 -11.32
CA ASP A 294 -6.21 0.65 -10.14
C ASP A 294 -5.38 0.23 -8.92
N GLY A 295 -5.70 0.83 -7.79
CA GLY A 295 -5.20 0.43 -6.47
C GLY A 295 -6.05 -0.66 -5.82
N GLY A 296 -7.21 -0.94 -6.43
CA GLY A 296 -8.25 -1.81 -5.92
C GLY A 296 -9.35 -1.05 -5.17
N PRO A 297 -10.38 -1.79 -4.70
CA PRO A 297 -11.44 -1.25 -3.85
C PRO A 297 -10.92 -0.45 -2.66
N VAL A 298 -11.64 0.63 -2.33
CA VAL A 298 -11.35 1.47 -1.17
C VAL A 298 -12.60 1.68 -0.33
N GLU A 299 -12.49 1.47 0.98
CA GLU A 299 -13.59 1.68 1.94
C GLU A 299 -13.95 3.17 2.03
N ILE A 300 -15.23 3.49 1.87
CA ILE A 300 -15.71 4.87 1.96
C ILE A 300 -16.10 5.21 3.39
N SER A 301 -15.37 6.17 3.98
CA SER A 301 -15.52 6.60 5.36
C SER A 301 -16.69 7.60 5.57
N GLY A 302 -17.19 8.20 4.50
CA GLY A 302 -18.29 9.16 4.54
C GLY A 302 -18.64 9.70 3.14
N THR A 303 -19.76 10.39 3.04
CA THR A 303 -20.27 10.88 1.75
C THR A 303 -20.40 12.40 1.71
N LEU A 304 -20.37 12.96 0.50
CA LEU A 304 -20.56 14.39 0.21
C LEU A 304 -21.61 14.59 -0.88
N GLU A 305 -22.50 15.56 -0.69
CA GLU A 305 -23.57 15.90 -1.62
C GLU A 305 -23.46 17.34 -2.12
N GLU A 306 -24.28 17.70 -3.12
CA GLU A 306 -24.37 19.07 -3.63
C GLU A 306 -24.53 20.09 -2.50
N GLY A 307 -23.59 21.04 -2.46
CA GLY A 307 -23.65 22.17 -1.55
C GLY A 307 -22.97 21.99 -0.21
N ASP A 308 -22.50 20.78 0.12
CA ASP A 308 -21.63 20.56 1.27
C ASP A 308 -20.34 21.38 1.16
N GLU A 309 -19.77 21.75 2.31
CA GLU A 309 -18.51 22.49 2.38
C GLU A 309 -17.37 21.60 2.87
N ILE A 310 -16.24 21.64 2.17
CA ILE A 310 -15.04 20.87 2.52
C ILE A 310 -13.77 21.63 2.12
N ALA A 311 -12.84 21.79 3.06
CA ALA A 311 -11.56 22.49 2.86
C ALA A 311 -11.68 23.88 2.20
N GLY A 312 -12.76 24.63 2.48
CA GLY A 312 -13.03 25.94 1.88
C GLY A 312 -13.61 25.91 0.45
N PHE A 313 -14.01 24.74 -0.04
CA PHE A 313 -14.72 24.54 -1.29
C PHE A 313 -16.16 24.07 -1.02
N LYS A 314 -17.05 24.41 -1.93
CA LYS A 314 -18.42 23.88 -2.02
C LYS A 314 -18.45 22.71 -3.01
N VAL A 315 -19.10 21.62 -2.63
CA VAL A 315 -19.29 20.44 -3.49
C VAL A 315 -20.34 20.75 -4.56
N VAL A 316 -20.06 20.36 -5.80
CA VAL A 316 -20.96 20.49 -6.95
C VAL A 316 -21.13 19.13 -7.60
N HIS A 317 -22.36 18.60 -7.61
CA HIS A 317 -22.70 17.37 -8.30
C HIS A 317 -22.77 17.59 -9.82
N LEU A 318 -21.97 16.83 -10.56
CA LEU A 318 -21.71 16.97 -11.99
C LEU A 318 -21.84 15.58 -12.69
N PRO A 319 -22.97 14.88 -12.55
CA PRO A 319 -23.13 13.52 -13.03
C PRO A 319 -23.03 13.41 -14.57
N GLY A 320 -22.85 12.18 -15.05
CA GLY A 320 -22.90 11.83 -16.47
C GLY A 320 -21.67 11.06 -16.94
N HIS A 321 -20.47 11.46 -16.51
CA HIS A 321 -19.30 10.60 -16.66
C HIS A 321 -19.40 9.39 -15.73
N ALA A 322 -19.67 9.67 -14.47
CA ALA A 322 -20.03 8.73 -13.42
C ALA A 322 -21.32 9.22 -12.73
N PRO A 323 -22.12 8.34 -12.10
CA PRO A 323 -23.43 8.68 -11.54
C PRO A 323 -23.37 9.71 -10.42
N GLY A 324 -22.33 9.66 -9.58
CA GLY A 324 -22.09 10.57 -8.48
C GLY A 324 -20.86 11.44 -8.68
N LEU A 325 -20.45 11.74 -9.92
CA LEU A 325 -19.30 12.62 -10.13
C LEU A 325 -19.51 13.97 -9.42
N ILE A 326 -18.56 14.35 -8.57
CA ILE A 326 -18.54 15.65 -7.89
C ILE A 326 -17.30 16.47 -8.29
N GLY A 327 -17.49 17.78 -8.33
CA GLY A 327 -16.42 18.78 -8.37
C GLY A 327 -16.41 19.64 -7.11
N LEU A 328 -15.34 20.40 -6.92
CA LEU A 328 -15.15 21.36 -5.83
C LEU A 328 -15.07 22.78 -6.41
N TRP A 329 -15.90 23.68 -5.91
CA TRP A 329 -15.98 25.08 -6.31
C TRP A 329 -15.63 26.02 -5.16
N ARG A 330 -14.70 26.96 -5.40
CA ARG A 330 -14.36 28.01 -4.44
C ARG A 330 -14.73 29.38 -4.97
N GLU A 331 -15.69 30.03 -4.31
CA GLU A 331 -16.24 31.30 -4.77
C GLU A 331 -15.24 32.46 -4.72
N SER A 332 -14.34 32.46 -3.72
CA SER A 332 -13.43 33.58 -3.44
C SER A 332 -12.46 33.90 -4.58
N ASP A 333 -12.02 32.88 -5.31
CA ASP A 333 -11.10 33.00 -6.45
C ASP A 333 -11.63 32.34 -7.73
N ARG A 334 -12.85 31.82 -7.69
CA ARG A 334 -13.54 31.15 -8.80
C ARG A 334 -12.75 29.98 -9.39
N VAL A 335 -12.05 29.24 -8.54
CA VAL A 335 -11.37 27.98 -8.92
C VAL A 335 -12.36 26.83 -8.84
N ALA A 336 -12.41 26.03 -9.90
CA ALA A 336 -13.16 24.78 -9.94
C ALA A 336 -12.22 23.59 -10.17
N LEU A 337 -12.23 22.60 -9.27
CA LEU A 337 -11.61 21.28 -9.47
C LEU A 337 -12.72 20.31 -9.84
N VAL A 338 -12.68 19.68 -11.02
CA VAL A 338 -13.91 19.10 -11.60
C VAL A 338 -13.79 17.66 -12.06
N SER A 339 -12.69 16.99 -11.70
CA SER A 339 -12.44 15.59 -12.09
C SER A 339 -12.78 15.40 -13.58
N ASP A 340 -13.52 14.35 -13.92
CA ASP A 340 -13.87 14.00 -15.30
C ASP A 340 -15.17 14.63 -15.83
N CYS A 341 -15.58 15.79 -15.30
CA CYS A 341 -16.72 16.54 -15.84
C CYS A 341 -16.54 16.87 -17.33
N PHE A 342 -15.30 17.15 -17.76
CA PHE A 342 -14.92 17.32 -19.16
C PHE A 342 -13.49 16.82 -19.41
N TYR A 343 -13.14 16.59 -20.67
CA TYR A 343 -11.78 16.23 -21.09
C TYR A 343 -11.09 17.33 -21.89
N THR A 344 -9.82 17.55 -21.58
CA THR A 344 -8.84 18.24 -22.45
C THR A 344 -7.84 17.25 -23.04
N LEU A 345 -8.11 15.94 -22.92
CA LEU A 345 -7.28 14.83 -23.35
C LEU A 345 -8.10 13.82 -24.16
N ASP A 346 -7.51 13.24 -25.20
CA ASP A 346 -8.08 12.06 -25.86
C ASP A 346 -7.58 10.80 -25.14
N PRO A 347 -8.44 10.08 -24.41
CA PRO A 347 -7.99 8.91 -23.66
C PRO A 347 -7.49 7.79 -24.57
N GLN A 348 -7.86 7.76 -25.86
CA GLN A 348 -7.39 6.75 -26.80
C GLN A 348 -6.01 7.06 -27.38
N THR A 349 -5.71 8.34 -27.61
CA THR A 349 -4.48 8.74 -28.32
C THR A 349 -3.48 9.48 -27.44
N GLY A 350 -3.87 9.86 -26.22
CA GLY A 350 -3.08 10.70 -25.32
C GLY A 350 -2.91 12.14 -25.82
N ARG A 351 -3.63 12.55 -26.88
CA ARG A 351 -3.50 13.88 -27.46
C ARG A 351 -4.28 14.90 -26.64
N LYS A 352 -3.57 15.91 -26.15
CA LYS A 352 -4.17 17.08 -25.52
C LYS A 352 -4.92 17.94 -26.54
N GLY A 353 -5.97 18.62 -26.11
CA GLY A 353 -6.78 19.47 -26.97
C GLY A 353 -7.79 20.31 -26.18
N HIS A 354 -8.75 20.89 -26.90
CA HIS A 354 -9.82 21.68 -26.30
C HIS A 354 -10.75 20.84 -25.42
N ALA A 355 -11.39 21.52 -24.47
CA ALA A 355 -12.42 20.93 -23.63
C ALA A 355 -13.53 20.30 -24.48
N ARG A 356 -13.99 19.12 -24.07
CA ARG A 356 -15.07 18.36 -24.71
C ARG A 356 -15.74 17.43 -23.71
N VAL A 357 -16.90 16.92 -24.11
CA VAL A 357 -17.60 15.88 -23.36
C VAL A 357 -16.70 14.64 -23.21
N PRO A 358 -16.74 13.94 -22.06
CA PRO A 358 -15.97 12.72 -21.86
C PRO A 358 -16.26 11.66 -22.93
N HIS A 359 -15.25 10.85 -23.23
CA HIS A 359 -15.35 9.84 -24.28
C HIS A 359 -16.42 8.80 -23.92
N ARG A 360 -17.31 8.48 -24.86
CA ARG A 360 -18.47 7.59 -24.63
C ARG A 360 -18.13 6.22 -24.04
N ALA A 361 -16.96 5.69 -24.38
CA ALA A 361 -16.46 4.42 -23.84
C ALA A 361 -16.30 4.42 -22.31
N PHE A 362 -16.08 5.59 -21.68
CA PHE A 362 -15.86 5.75 -20.24
C PHE A 362 -16.95 6.61 -19.58
N ASN A 363 -17.94 7.05 -20.36
CA ASN A 363 -18.96 7.98 -19.92
C ASN A 363 -20.31 7.27 -19.83
N GLN A 364 -20.94 7.30 -18.66
CA GLN A 364 -22.23 6.64 -18.41
C GLN A 364 -23.37 7.25 -19.25
N ASP A 365 -23.58 8.57 -19.20
CA ASP A 365 -24.63 9.31 -19.89
C ASP A 365 -24.09 10.61 -20.51
N THR A 366 -24.10 10.69 -21.85
CA THR A 366 -23.53 11.82 -22.59
C THR A 366 -24.34 13.10 -22.43
N GLU A 367 -25.67 13.00 -22.39
CA GLU A 367 -26.52 14.19 -22.29
C GLU A 367 -26.51 14.76 -20.87
N GLN A 368 -26.46 13.88 -19.87
CA GLN A 368 -26.25 14.29 -18.49
C GLN A 368 -24.87 14.95 -18.31
N ALA A 369 -23.81 14.41 -18.91
CA ALA A 369 -22.48 15.04 -18.89
C ALA A 369 -22.49 16.43 -19.55
N ARG A 370 -23.19 16.60 -20.69
CA ARG A 370 -23.39 17.92 -21.31
C ARG A 370 -24.12 18.88 -20.38
N ALA A 371 -25.14 18.42 -19.67
CA ALA A 371 -25.86 19.24 -18.70
C ALA A 371 -24.96 19.68 -17.54
N SER A 372 -24.10 18.77 -17.04
CA SER A 372 -23.11 19.07 -16.00
C SER A 372 -22.05 20.09 -16.46
N ILE A 373 -21.57 19.99 -17.70
CA ILE A 373 -20.65 21.00 -18.27
C ILE A 373 -21.33 22.37 -18.36
N ARG A 374 -22.62 22.44 -18.77
CA ARG A 374 -23.37 23.71 -18.78
C ARG A 374 -23.60 24.26 -17.38
N LYS A 375 -23.88 23.39 -16.40
CA LYS A 375 -23.99 23.77 -14.98
C LYS A 375 -22.68 24.37 -14.47
N LEU A 376 -21.54 23.74 -14.76
CA LEU A 376 -20.22 24.26 -14.43
C LEU A 376 -19.94 25.62 -15.10
N ALA A 377 -20.26 25.76 -16.38
CA ALA A 377 -20.08 27.03 -17.12
C ALA A 377 -20.87 28.18 -16.49
N ALA A 378 -22.06 27.91 -15.96
CA ALA A 378 -22.92 28.90 -15.31
C ALA A 378 -22.37 29.41 -13.96
N LEU A 379 -21.41 28.71 -13.35
CA LEU A 379 -20.68 29.21 -12.17
C LEU A 379 -19.63 30.29 -12.52
N GLU A 380 -19.38 30.50 -13.82
CA GLU A 380 -18.37 31.40 -14.36
C GLU A 380 -16.96 31.24 -13.74
N PRO A 381 -16.36 30.02 -13.80
CA PRO A 381 -15.03 29.79 -13.23
C PRO A 381 -13.97 30.70 -13.87
N ALA A 382 -13.03 31.19 -13.06
CA ALA A 382 -11.82 31.84 -13.57
C ALA A 382 -10.84 30.80 -14.13
N ALA A 383 -10.83 29.60 -13.54
CA ALA A 383 -10.10 28.43 -14.03
C ALA A 383 -10.86 27.14 -13.66
N ALA A 384 -10.94 26.21 -14.61
CA ALA A 384 -11.51 24.89 -14.40
C ALA A 384 -10.43 23.81 -14.61
N TRP A 385 -10.19 23.02 -13.57
CA TRP A 385 -9.10 22.07 -13.44
C TRP A 385 -9.64 20.63 -13.50
N PRO A 386 -9.51 19.94 -14.64
CA PRO A 386 -10.05 18.60 -14.84
C PRO A 386 -9.17 17.51 -14.20
N GLY A 387 -9.68 16.29 -14.15
CA GLY A 387 -8.95 15.09 -13.73
C GLY A 387 -7.81 14.72 -14.66
N HIS A 388 -7.83 15.20 -15.91
CA HIS A 388 -6.81 14.91 -16.90
C HIS A 388 -6.24 16.14 -17.61
N ALA A 389 -4.92 16.16 -17.78
CA ALA A 389 -4.15 17.09 -18.58
C ALA A 389 -4.27 18.56 -18.14
N ASP A 390 -4.56 19.45 -19.08
CA ASP A 390 -4.42 20.90 -18.90
C ASP A 390 -5.75 21.53 -18.47
N PRO A 391 -5.72 22.60 -17.64
CA PRO A 391 -6.93 23.32 -17.25
C PRO A 391 -7.53 24.11 -18.40
N VAL A 392 -8.78 24.52 -18.23
CA VAL A 392 -9.41 25.56 -19.03
C VAL A 392 -9.26 26.89 -18.30
N THR A 393 -8.59 27.85 -18.94
CA THR A 393 -8.36 29.21 -18.41
C THR A 393 -8.69 30.26 -19.49
N GLY A 394 -8.86 31.52 -19.10
CA GLY A 394 -9.23 32.60 -20.02
C GLY A 394 -10.75 32.69 -20.15
N ASP A 395 -11.29 32.53 -21.36
CA ASP A 395 -12.74 32.50 -21.59
C ASP A 395 -13.32 31.10 -21.26
N VAL A 396 -13.31 30.78 -19.96
CA VAL A 396 -13.70 29.46 -19.46
C VAL A 396 -15.15 29.17 -19.77
N ARG A 397 -16.04 30.14 -19.52
CA ARG A 397 -17.49 29.99 -19.73
C ARG A 397 -17.79 29.61 -21.17
N SER A 398 -17.36 30.40 -22.16
CA SER A 398 -17.66 30.10 -23.56
C SER A 398 -16.97 28.83 -24.05
N THR A 399 -15.78 28.51 -23.53
CA THR A 399 -15.09 27.25 -23.83
C THR A 399 -15.90 26.03 -23.35
N LEU A 400 -16.45 26.08 -22.13
CA LEU A 400 -17.28 25.00 -21.60
C LEU A 400 -18.65 24.93 -22.27
N GLU A 401 -19.29 26.07 -22.56
CA GLU A 401 -20.53 26.11 -23.34
C GLU A 401 -20.31 25.50 -24.74
N HIS A 402 -19.17 25.76 -25.37
CA HIS A 402 -18.80 25.15 -26.64
C HIS A 402 -18.62 23.63 -26.49
N ALA A 403 -17.85 23.19 -25.50
CA ALA A 403 -17.62 21.77 -25.20
C ALA A 403 -18.93 21.00 -24.98
N ALA A 404 -19.89 21.59 -24.27
CA ALA A 404 -21.20 20.99 -24.03
C ALA A 404 -22.07 20.86 -25.30
N ASN A 405 -21.72 21.54 -26.39
CA ASN A 405 -22.49 21.56 -27.63
C ASN A 405 -21.79 20.84 -28.80
N THR A 406 -20.54 20.41 -28.63
CA THR A 406 -19.78 19.68 -29.64
C THR A 406 -19.57 18.21 -29.25
N THR A 407 -19.35 17.36 -30.23
CA THR A 407 -19.05 15.92 -30.07
C THR A 407 -17.57 15.65 -30.01
#